data_AF-A0A5C6Q2A8-F1
#
_entry.id   AF-A0A5C6Q2A8-F1
#
_cell.length_a   1.000
_cell.length_b   1.000
_cell.length_c   1.000
_cell.angle_alpha   90.00
_cell.angle_beta   90.00
_cell.angle_gamma   90.00
#
_symmetry.space_group_name_H-M   'P 1'
#
loop_
_entity.id
_entity.type
_entity.pdbx_description
1 polymer ?
#
loop_
_entity_poly.entity_id
_entity_poly.type
_entity_poly.pdbx_seq_one_letter_code
_entity_poly.pdbx_strand_id
1 'polypeptide(L)'
;MKDEFFLELISESVRRIFFIVLSITFILGGAVNIGATGLVFAMPFIFILFNKLDYYQKFTKNITIVILSIICVFFVWNKPQNSLIFPHLNTEIEISAEWAYARISDSTYHPLIAPEHINSWKTDMKSEPDYILRLTVSEKNIFAVMNRVEITHEMFATRLRIIFKDSSGKMYSITPKALIKAVAIGSIKSIDLQGIENFQSTWSHYLGNLMFWPVFPVLLFS
;
A
#
# COMPACT_ATOMS: atom_id res chain seq x y z
N MET A 1 23.05 34.24 -6.14
CA MET A 1 22.60 35.65 -6.17
C MET A 1 21.11 35.82 -6.48
N LYS A 2 20.44 34.97 -7.28
CA LYS A 2 18.96 35.02 -7.42
C LYS A 2 18.20 34.25 -6.33
N ASP A 3 18.83 33.25 -5.70
CA ASP A 3 18.16 32.41 -4.70
C ASP A 3 18.11 33.05 -3.30
N GLU A 4 19.09 33.89 -2.95
CA GLU A 4 19.10 34.65 -1.68
C GLU A 4 17.98 35.69 -1.60
N PHE A 5 17.62 36.29 -2.74
CA PHE A 5 16.60 37.36 -2.79
C PHE A 5 15.17 36.84 -2.58
N PHE A 6 14.88 35.60 -2.99
CA PHE A 6 13.55 35.01 -2.76
C PHE A 6 13.36 34.54 -1.31
N LEU A 7 14.44 34.15 -0.62
CA LEU A 7 14.41 33.70 0.77
C LEU A 7 14.37 34.87 1.77
N GLU A 8 14.99 36.01 1.46
CA GLU A 8 14.91 37.23 2.29
C GLU A 8 13.51 37.86 2.32
N LEU A 9 12.66 37.63 1.31
CA LEU A 9 11.33 38.21 1.23
C LEU A 9 10.30 37.52 2.16
N ILE A 10 10.61 36.30 2.62
CA ILE A 10 9.71 35.50 3.44
C ILE A 10 10.02 35.74 4.91
N SER A 11 9.08 36.36 5.64
CA SER A 11 9.26 36.60 7.07
C SER A 11 9.57 35.31 7.83
N GLU A 12 10.38 35.40 8.89
CA GLU A 12 10.70 34.28 9.77
C GLU A 12 9.47 33.50 10.23
N SER A 13 8.34 34.18 10.43
CA SER A 13 7.08 33.55 10.81
C SER A 13 6.51 32.66 9.70
N VAL A 14 6.60 33.08 8.44
CA VAL A 14 6.13 32.29 7.29
C VAL A 14 7.05 31.08 7.05
N ARG A 15 8.38 31.25 7.18
CA ARG A 15 9.34 30.15 7.09
C ARG A 15 9.04 29.06 8.11
N ARG A 16 8.72 29.46 9.35
CA ARG A 16 8.35 28.58 10.46
C ARG A 16 7.05 27.82 10.20
N ILE A 17 6.00 28.50 9.74
CA ILE A 17 4.73 27.83 9.39
C ILE A 17 4.94 26.82 8.26
N PHE A 18 5.66 27.21 7.20
CA PHE A 18 5.98 26.33 6.08
C PHE A 18 6.73 25.07 6.56
N PHE A 19 7.70 25.24 7.46
CA PHE A 19 8.43 24.12 8.06
C PHE A 19 7.53 23.13 8.81
N ILE A 20 6.56 23.63 9.61
CA ILE A 20 5.60 22.77 10.31
C ILE A 20 4.79 21.98 9.30
N VAL A 21 4.23 22.65 8.28
CA VAL A 21 3.39 22.03 7.26
C VAL A 21 4.17 20.95 6.50
N LEU A 22 5.41 21.25 6.11
CA LEU A 22 6.25 20.30 5.40
C LEU A 22 6.60 19.09 6.29
N SER A 23 7.01 19.33 7.53
CA SER A 23 7.33 18.25 8.47
C SER A 23 6.13 17.34 8.70
N ILE A 24 4.95 17.91 8.94
CA ILE A 24 3.70 17.14 9.08
C ILE A 24 3.41 16.33 7.82
N THR A 25 3.61 16.90 6.63
CA THR A 25 3.37 16.22 5.35
C THR A 25 4.30 15.00 5.18
N PHE A 26 5.58 15.13 5.51
CA PHE A 26 6.53 14.00 5.45
C PHE A 26 6.25 12.96 6.53
N ILE A 27 5.88 13.36 7.75
CA ILE A 27 5.50 12.42 8.81
C ILE A 27 4.26 11.63 8.39
N LEU A 28 3.24 12.30 7.84
CA LEU A 28 2.06 11.64 7.28
C LEU A 28 2.42 10.73 6.11
N GLY A 29 3.30 11.17 5.22
CA GLY A 29 3.84 10.37 4.13
C GLY A 29 4.46 9.06 4.62
N GLY A 30 5.28 9.11 5.66
CA GLY A 30 5.83 7.92 6.30
C GLY A 30 4.79 7.04 6.98
N ALA A 31 3.74 7.64 7.55
CA ALA A 31 2.66 6.91 8.20
C ALA A 31 1.84 6.06 7.21
N VAL A 32 1.60 6.60 6.01
CA VAL A 32 0.80 5.94 4.95
C VAL A 32 1.65 5.17 3.95
N ASN A 33 2.97 5.29 4.03
CA ASN A 33 3.89 4.50 3.22
C ASN A 33 3.69 3.01 3.53
N ILE A 34 3.39 2.26 2.48
CA ILE A 34 3.19 0.81 2.54
C ILE A 34 4.51 0.02 2.46
N GLY A 35 5.64 0.69 2.22
CA GLY A 35 6.98 0.09 2.16
C GLY A 35 7.62 -0.13 3.54
N ALA A 36 8.71 -0.90 3.56
CA ALA A 36 9.43 -1.25 4.79
C ALA A 36 10.08 -0.06 5.51
N THR A 37 10.31 1.06 4.82
CA THR A 37 11.11 2.19 5.31
C THR A 37 10.29 3.40 5.77
N GLY A 38 8.95 3.32 5.73
CA GLY A 38 8.07 4.46 5.99
C GLY A 38 8.35 5.19 7.32
N LEU A 39 8.38 4.45 8.43
CA LEU A 39 8.67 5.04 9.75
C LEU A 39 10.12 5.55 9.86
N VAL A 40 11.07 4.79 9.33
CA VAL A 40 12.50 5.13 9.41
C VAL A 40 12.78 6.46 8.71
N PHE A 41 12.19 6.67 7.54
CA PHE A 41 12.34 7.91 6.78
C PHE A 41 11.49 9.07 7.33
N ALA A 42 10.46 8.80 8.14
CA ALA A 42 9.75 9.85 8.86
C ALA A 42 10.53 10.40 10.07
N MET A 43 11.42 9.62 10.70
CA MET A 43 12.08 9.99 11.96
C MET A 43 12.84 11.33 11.93
N PRO A 44 13.62 11.68 10.89
CA PRO A 44 14.28 12.98 10.83
C PRO A 44 13.30 14.14 10.95
N PHE A 45 12.13 14.04 10.32
CA PHE A 45 11.09 15.07 10.36
C PHE A 45 10.47 15.19 11.75
N ILE A 46 10.22 14.06 12.40
CA ILE A 46 9.74 14.03 13.79
C ILE A 46 10.74 14.75 14.70
N PHE A 47 12.03 14.41 14.59
CA PHE A 47 13.08 14.98 15.44
C PHE A 47 13.26 16.48 15.23
N ILE A 48 13.35 16.94 13.97
CA ILE A 48 13.51 18.38 13.68
C ILE A 48 12.25 19.14 14.12
N LEU A 49 11.05 18.58 13.91
CA LEU A 49 9.80 19.19 14.35
C LEU A 49 9.76 19.40 15.86
N PHE A 50 10.11 18.38 16.66
CA PHE A 50 10.17 18.51 18.11
C PHE A 50 11.23 19.50 18.59
N ASN A 51 12.42 19.51 17.99
CA ASN A 51 13.47 20.48 18.35
C ASN A 51 13.11 21.92 18.01
N LYS A 52 12.30 22.13 16.96
CA LYS A 52 11.87 23.48 16.56
C LYS A 52 10.59 23.92 17.28
N LEU A 53 9.78 23.00 17.80
CA LEU A 53 8.49 23.27 18.46
C LEU A 53 8.60 24.21 19.67
N ASP A 54 9.74 24.26 20.35
CA ASP A 54 9.95 25.13 21.51
C ASP A 54 10.03 26.63 21.17
N TYR A 55 10.27 26.98 19.91
CA TYR A 55 10.28 28.37 19.43
C TYR A 55 8.88 28.89 19.05
N TYR A 56 7.83 28.09 19.22
CA TYR A 56 6.46 28.43 18.85
C TYR A 56 5.60 28.78 20.05
N GLN A 57 4.54 29.56 19.79
CA GLN A 57 3.54 29.88 20.80
C GLN A 57 2.85 28.61 21.33
N LYS A 58 2.46 28.63 22.60
CA LYS A 58 1.80 27.50 23.29
C LYS A 58 0.60 26.94 22.52
N PHE A 59 -0.20 27.82 21.91
CA PHE A 59 -1.36 27.43 21.11
C PHE A 59 -0.95 26.58 19.89
N THR A 60 0.02 27.06 19.10
CA THR A 60 0.56 26.34 17.95
C THR A 60 1.17 25.00 18.36
N LYS A 61 1.93 24.97 19.46
CA LYS A 61 2.52 23.75 20.01
C LYS A 61 1.46 22.69 20.32
N ASN A 62 0.39 23.09 21.02
CA ASN A 62 -0.70 22.17 21.37
C ASN A 62 -1.43 21.62 20.13
N ILE A 63 -1.73 22.48 19.14
CA ILE A 63 -2.36 22.04 17.89
C ILE A 63 -1.46 21.05 17.15
N THR A 64 -0.17 21.34 17.01
CA THR A 64 0.77 20.45 16.34
C THR A 64 0.85 19.09 17.03
N ILE A 65 0.89 19.07 18.38
CA ILE A 65 0.87 17.82 19.14
C ILE A 65 -0.40 17.01 18.85
N VAL A 66 -1.59 17.66 18.85
CA VAL A 66 -2.85 16.98 18.52
C VAL A 66 -2.82 16.38 17.10
N ILE A 67 -2.35 17.15 16.11
CA ILE A 67 -2.21 16.66 14.73
C ILE A 67 -1.26 15.46 14.67
N LEU A 68 -0.10 15.53 15.33
CA LEU A 68 0.86 14.43 15.37
C LEU A 68 0.28 13.19 16.05
N SER A 69 -0.48 13.34 17.13
CA SER A 69 -1.17 12.22 17.78
C SER A 69 -2.14 11.52 16.84
N ILE A 70 -2.89 12.27 16.02
CA ILE A 70 -3.78 11.71 15.00
C ILE A 70 -2.95 10.95 13.94
N ILE A 71 -1.83 11.52 13.48
CA ILE A 71 -0.96 10.86 12.49
C ILE A 71 -0.34 9.57 13.05
N CYS A 72 0.03 9.54 14.34
CA CYS A 72 0.56 8.35 15.00
C CYS A 72 -0.39 7.15 14.92
N VAL A 73 -1.71 7.37 14.85
CA VAL A 73 -2.69 6.30 14.66
C VAL A 73 -2.44 5.55 13.34
N PHE A 74 -2.05 6.25 12.27
CA PHE A 74 -1.77 5.63 10.96
C PHE A 74 -0.54 4.72 10.98
N PHE A 75 0.42 4.95 11.87
CA PHE A 75 1.59 4.07 12.01
C PHE A 75 1.25 2.72 12.64
N VAL A 76 0.30 2.69 13.58
CA VAL A 76 -0.14 1.46 14.26
C VAL A 76 -1.32 0.77 13.54
N TRP A 77 -1.89 1.42 12.53
CA TRP A 77 -3.02 0.88 11.79
C TRP A 77 -2.59 -0.32 10.93
N ASN A 78 -3.38 -1.39 10.96
CA ASN A 78 -3.26 -2.54 10.06
C ASN A 78 -3.52 -2.14 8.59
N LYS A 79 -2.48 -1.69 7.89
CA LYS A 79 -2.54 -1.22 6.49
C LYS A 79 -3.21 -2.20 5.52
N PRO A 80 -2.88 -3.52 5.53
CA PRO A 80 -3.54 -4.53 4.69
C PRO A 80 -5.08 -4.52 4.66
N GLN A 81 -5.72 -4.04 5.72
CA GLN A 81 -7.18 -4.05 5.90
C GLN A 81 -7.77 -2.63 5.98
N ASN A 82 -6.99 -1.60 5.65
CA ASN A 82 -7.43 -0.22 5.75
C ASN A 82 -8.03 0.26 4.42
N SER A 83 -9.33 0.55 4.41
CA SER A 83 -10.05 1.05 3.22
C SER A 83 -9.61 2.45 2.76
N LEU A 84 -9.01 3.26 3.63
CA LEU A 84 -8.42 4.54 3.21
C LEU A 84 -7.19 4.33 2.31
N ILE A 85 -6.44 3.25 2.54
CA ILE A 85 -5.25 2.88 1.74
C ILE A 85 -5.67 2.00 0.56
N PHE A 86 -6.56 1.04 0.77
CA PHE A 86 -7.06 0.11 -0.24
C PHE A 86 -8.59 0.24 -0.38
N PRO A 87 -9.10 1.16 -1.21
CA PRO A 87 -10.53 1.51 -1.26
C PRO A 87 -11.44 0.37 -1.73
N HIS A 88 -10.89 -0.63 -2.42
CA HIS A 88 -11.66 -1.76 -2.98
C HIS A 88 -11.79 -2.94 -2.01
N LEU A 89 -11.43 -2.78 -0.74
CA LEU A 89 -11.72 -3.79 0.28
C LEU A 89 -13.23 -4.00 0.41
N ASN A 90 -13.61 -5.25 0.69
CA ASN A 90 -14.99 -5.74 0.71
C ASN A 90 -15.70 -5.76 -0.65
N THR A 91 -15.02 -5.48 -1.75
CA THR A 91 -15.58 -5.68 -3.09
C THR A 91 -15.78 -7.17 -3.38
N GLU A 92 -16.96 -7.49 -3.94
CA GLU A 92 -17.31 -8.84 -4.39
C GLU A 92 -16.77 -9.11 -5.79
N ILE A 93 -16.35 -10.35 -6.01
CA ILE A 93 -15.91 -10.86 -7.31
C ILE A 93 -16.58 -12.20 -7.62
N GLU A 94 -16.81 -12.44 -8.91
CA GLU A 94 -17.15 -13.75 -9.47
C GLU A 94 -15.98 -14.21 -10.35
N ILE A 95 -15.31 -15.28 -9.94
CA ILE A 95 -14.23 -15.91 -10.69
C ILE A 95 -14.83 -17.03 -11.55
N SER A 96 -14.57 -17.00 -12.86
CA SER A 96 -15.00 -18.06 -13.80
C SER A 96 -14.47 -19.44 -13.40
N ALA A 97 -15.25 -20.49 -13.64
CA ALA A 97 -14.86 -21.90 -13.45
C ALA A 97 -13.57 -22.30 -14.21
N GLU A 98 -13.20 -21.57 -15.26
CA GLU A 98 -11.98 -21.84 -16.03
C GLU A 98 -10.69 -21.58 -15.25
N TRP A 99 -10.77 -20.80 -14.16
CA TRP A 99 -9.62 -20.55 -13.30
C TRP A 99 -9.27 -21.78 -12.47
N ALA A 100 -7.97 -21.98 -12.29
CA ALA A 100 -7.45 -22.96 -11.36
C ALA A 100 -6.93 -22.28 -10.10
N TYR A 101 -6.83 -23.04 -9.02
CA TYR A 101 -6.13 -22.63 -7.82
C TYR A 101 -5.17 -23.71 -7.36
N ALA A 102 -4.04 -23.29 -6.81
CA ALA A 102 -3.04 -24.20 -6.25
C ALA A 102 -3.27 -24.39 -4.75
N ARG A 103 -3.07 -25.62 -4.26
CA ARG A 103 -2.90 -25.90 -2.84
C ARG A 103 -1.41 -26.07 -2.54
N ILE A 104 -0.87 -25.17 -1.73
CA ILE A 104 0.49 -25.26 -1.19
C ILE A 104 0.36 -25.76 0.25
N SER A 105 1.14 -26.78 0.64
CA SER A 105 1.06 -27.43 1.97
C SER A 105 1.12 -26.43 3.14
N ASP A 106 1.93 -25.39 3.01
CA ASP A 106 2.23 -24.45 4.10
C ASP A 106 1.55 -23.08 3.92
N SER A 107 0.69 -22.92 2.92
CA SER A 107 0.00 -21.64 2.65
C SER A 107 -1.40 -21.63 3.23
N THR A 108 -1.76 -20.51 3.86
CA THR A 108 -3.13 -20.22 4.33
C THR A 108 -4.07 -19.79 3.20
N TYR A 109 -3.54 -19.57 2.00
CA TYR A 109 -4.29 -19.15 0.82
C TYR A 109 -3.92 -19.97 -0.43
N HIS A 110 -4.84 -19.95 -1.39
CA HIS A 110 -4.75 -20.65 -2.66
C HIS A 110 -4.45 -19.66 -3.80
N PRO A 111 -3.24 -19.67 -4.38
CA PRO A 111 -2.94 -18.83 -5.53
C PRO A 111 -3.86 -19.17 -6.70
N LEU A 112 -4.50 -18.15 -7.27
CA LEU A 112 -5.29 -18.24 -8.49
C LEU A 112 -4.36 -18.24 -9.70
N ILE A 113 -4.65 -19.15 -10.63
CA ILE A 113 -3.91 -19.37 -11.87
C ILE A 113 -4.88 -19.14 -13.02
N ALA A 114 -4.54 -18.15 -13.84
CA ALA A 114 -5.36 -17.79 -15.00
C ALA A 114 -5.39 -18.95 -16.03
N PRO A 115 -6.50 -19.11 -16.78
CA PRO A 115 -6.68 -20.23 -17.70
C PRO A 115 -5.51 -20.41 -18.68
N GLU A 116 -4.96 -19.31 -19.20
CA GLU A 116 -3.85 -19.33 -20.15
C GLU A 116 -2.53 -19.88 -19.58
N HIS A 117 -2.38 -19.91 -18.25
CA HIS A 117 -1.17 -20.34 -17.54
C HIS A 117 -1.28 -21.74 -16.92
N ILE A 118 -2.43 -22.40 -17.03
CA ILE A 118 -2.66 -23.72 -16.43
C ILE A 118 -1.67 -24.77 -16.99
N ASN A 119 -1.45 -24.78 -18.30
CA ASN A 119 -0.62 -25.79 -18.95
C ASN A 119 0.88 -25.57 -18.69
N SER A 120 1.35 -24.32 -18.67
CA SER A 120 2.73 -24.01 -18.29
C SER A 120 2.97 -24.43 -16.84
N TRP A 121 2.04 -24.08 -15.94
CA TRP A 121 2.16 -24.42 -14.52
C TRP A 121 2.21 -25.95 -14.30
N LYS A 122 1.35 -26.72 -14.98
CA LYS A 122 1.40 -28.20 -14.93
C LYS A 122 2.73 -28.79 -15.42
N THR A 123 3.43 -28.10 -16.32
CA THR A 123 4.69 -28.56 -16.89
C THR A 123 5.84 -28.27 -15.92
N ASP A 124 5.88 -27.06 -15.39
CA ASP A 124 6.89 -26.61 -14.41
C ASP A 124 6.84 -27.44 -13.11
N MET A 125 5.65 -27.90 -12.71
CA MET A 125 5.45 -28.74 -11.52
C MET A 125 5.95 -30.18 -11.68
N LYS A 126 6.02 -30.70 -12.91
CA LYS A 126 6.53 -32.07 -13.14
C LYS A 126 8.04 -32.18 -12.88
N SER A 127 8.75 -31.04 -12.89
CA SER A 127 10.19 -30.97 -12.64
C SER A 127 10.58 -30.77 -11.17
N GLU A 128 9.66 -30.47 -10.26
CA GLU A 128 9.95 -30.22 -8.84
C GLU A 128 9.21 -31.23 -7.93
N PRO A 129 9.86 -32.34 -7.52
CA PRO A 129 9.20 -33.42 -6.78
C PRO A 129 8.87 -33.11 -5.31
N ASP A 130 9.43 -32.04 -4.73
CA ASP A 130 9.33 -31.76 -3.29
C ASP A 130 8.16 -30.87 -2.87
N TYR A 131 7.45 -30.25 -3.81
CA TYR A 131 6.25 -29.47 -3.48
C TYR A 131 4.98 -30.24 -3.87
N ILE A 132 4.18 -30.65 -2.89
CA ILE A 132 2.84 -31.24 -3.10
C ILE A 132 1.87 -30.12 -3.52
N LEU A 133 2.12 -29.54 -4.67
CA LEU A 133 1.32 -28.49 -5.28
C LEU A 133 0.21 -29.15 -6.09
N ARG A 134 -0.98 -29.26 -5.48
CA ARG A 134 -2.17 -29.79 -6.17
C ARG A 134 -2.88 -28.65 -6.88
N LEU A 135 -2.83 -28.64 -8.21
CA LEU A 135 -3.69 -27.79 -9.01
C LEU A 135 -5.12 -28.33 -8.97
N THR A 136 -6.08 -27.47 -8.64
CA THR A 136 -7.50 -27.78 -8.76
C THR A 136 -8.13 -26.78 -9.72
N VAL A 137 -8.72 -27.27 -10.81
CA VAL A 137 -9.57 -26.44 -11.67
C VAL A 137 -10.93 -26.35 -11.02
N SER A 138 -11.50 -25.15 -10.96
CA SER A 138 -12.82 -25.00 -10.33
C SER A 138 -13.91 -25.64 -11.19
N GLU A 139 -14.81 -26.40 -10.58
CA GLU A 139 -15.95 -26.98 -11.30
C GLU A 139 -17.10 -25.97 -11.48
N LYS A 140 -17.08 -24.88 -10.71
CA LYS A 140 -18.11 -23.84 -10.66
C LYS A 140 -17.48 -22.46 -10.50
N ASN A 141 -18.24 -21.41 -10.78
CA ASN A 141 -17.81 -20.05 -10.50
C ASN A 141 -17.61 -19.88 -8.98
N ILE A 142 -16.54 -19.18 -8.60
CA ILE A 142 -16.21 -18.91 -7.20
C ILE A 142 -16.65 -17.47 -6.90
N PHE A 143 -17.48 -17.32 -5.87
CA PHE A 143 -17.87 -16.02 -5.34
C PHE A 143 -17.05 -15.71 -4.10
N ALA A 144 -16.35 -14.59 -4.10
CA ALA A 144 -15.47 -14.21 -3.01
C ALA A 144 -15.42 -12.71 -2.80
N VAL A 145 -15.03 -12.30 -1.60
CA VAL A 145 -14.96 -10.90 -1.17
C VAL A 145 -13.51 -10.51 -0.93
N MET A 146 -13.09 -9.34 -1.40
CA MET A 146 -11.74 -8.82 -1.14
C MET A 146 -11.55 -8.59 0.37
N ASN A 147 -10.77 -9.45 1.01
CA ASN A 147 -10.62 -9.46 2.46
C ASN A 147 -9.47 -8.56 2.93
N ARG A 148 -8.33 -8.60 2.23
CA ARG A 148 -7.13 -7.82 2.55
C ARG A 148 -6.19 -7.71 1.37
N VAL A 149 -5.25 -6.78 1.45
CA VAL A 149 -4.08 -6.71 0.57
C VAL A 149 -2.84 -7.09 1.36
N GLU A 150 -2.23 -8.23 1.04
CA GLU A 150 -0.96 -8.62 1.62
C GLU A 150 0.17 -7.83 0.98
N ILE A 151 1.07 -7.35 1.85
CA ILE A 151 2.20 -6.50 1.49
C ILE A 151 3.46 -7.26 1.90
N THR A 152 4.33 -7.57 0.94
CA THR A 152 5.63 -8.18 1.20
C THR A 152 6.76 -7.30 0.70
N HIS A 153 7.91 -7.38 1.39
CA HIS A 153 9.09 -6.55 1.14
C HIS A 153 10.27 -7.42 0.72
N GLU A 154 10.14 -8.11 -0.42
CA GLU A 154 11.22 -8.92 -0.97
C GLU A 154 12.28 -7.99 -1.58
N MET A 155 13.52 -8.05 -1.09
CA MET A 155 14.67 -7.31 -1.64
C MET A 155 14.41 -5.81 -1.83
N PHE A 156 13.84 -5.14 -0.80
CA PHE A 156 13.46 -3.71 -0.81
C PHE A 156 12.35 -3.32 -1.80
N ALA A 157 11.81 -4.25 -2.58
CA ALA A 157 10.65 -4.01 -3.43
C ALA A 157 9.36 -4.30 -2.67
N THR A 158 8.34 -3.45 -2.86
CA THR A 158 7.00 -3.71 -2.31
C THR A 158 6.23 -4.56 -3.31
N ARG A 159 5.82 -5.76 -2.88
CA ARG A 159 4.94 -6.64 -3.63
C ARG A 159 3.58 -6.71 -2.95
N LEU A 160 2.54 -6.60 -3.75
CA LEU A 160 1.16 -6.67 -3.29
C LEU A 160 0.53 -7.98 -3.77
N ARG A 161 -0.26 -8.61 -2.91
CA ARG A 161 -1.17 -9.71 -3.26
C ARG A 161 -2.56 -9.39 -2.74
N ILE A 162 -3.55 -9.49 -3.61
CA ILE A 162 -4.94 -9.30 -3.24
C ILE A 162 -5.48 -10.63 -2.73
N ILE A 163 -6.04 -10.63 -1.52
CA ILE A 163 -6.58 -11.82 -0.88
C ILE A 163 -8.11 -11.74 -0.86
N PHE A 164 -8.74 -12.73 -1.46
CA PHE A 164 -10.19 -12.91 -1.45
C PHE A 164 -10.59 -14.03 -0.50
N LYS A 165 -11.76 -13.91 0.13
CA LYS A 165 -12.33 -14.93 1.01
C LYS A 165 -13.71 -15.34 0.49
N ASP A 166 -13.94 -16.63 0.29
CA ASP A 166 -15.27 -17.15 -0.04
C ASP A 166 -16.14 -17.38 1.21
N SER A 167 -17.41 -17.74 0.99
CA SER A 167 -18.38 -18.01 2.06
C SER A 167 -18.00 -19.19 2.96
N SER A 168 -17.19 -20.13 2.45
CA SER A 168 -16.68 -21.28 3.23
C SER A 168 -15.46 -20.91 4.09
N GLY A 169 -14.94 -19.70 3.93
CA GLY A 169 -13.78 -19.19 4.63
C GLY A 169 -12.45 -19.48 3.93
N LYS A 170 -12.48 -20.05 2.73
CA LYS A 170 -11.28 -20.34 1.96
C LYS A 170 -10.73 -19.07 1.31
N MET A 171 -9.41 -18.93 1.36
CA MET A 171 -8.69 -17.74 0.92
C MET A 171 -8.05 -17.98 -0.44
N TYR A 172 -8.20 -17.03 -1.35
CA TYR A 172 -7.59 -17.04 -2.69
C TYR A 172 -6.68 -15.84 -2.86
N SER A 173 -5.53 -16.01 -3.50
CA SER A 173 -4.60 -14.92 -3.75
C SER A 173 -4.38 -14.68 -5.24
N ILE A 174 -4.29 -13.40 -5.62
CA ILE A 174 -4.03 -12.97 -6.99
C ILE A 174 -3.16 -11.71 -6.98
N THR A 175 -2.27 -11.58 -7.97
CA THR A 175 -1.48 -10.34 -8.09
C THR A 175 -2.34 -9.21 -8.65
N PRO A 176 -2.10 -7.95 -8.27
CA PRO A 176 -2.82 -6.80 -8.81
C PRO A 176 -2.91 -6.75 -10.33
N LYS A 177 -1.77 -6.98 -11.01
CA LYS A 177 -1.68 -6.97 -12.47
C LYS A 177 -2.54 -8.06 -13.11
N ALA A 178 -2.53 -9.27 -12.54
CA ALA A 178 -3.35 -10.37 -13.03
C ALA A 178 -4.84 -10.09 -12.82
N LEU A 179 -5.22 -9.51 -11.67
CA LEU A 179 -6.61 -9.15 -11.38
C LEU A 179 -7.13 -8.07 -12.32
N ILE A 180 -6.37 -6.99 -12.54
CA ILE A 180 -6.75 -5.91 -13.49
C ILE A 180 -6.96 -6.49 -14.89
N LYS A 181 -6.03 -7.31 -15.37
CA LYS A 181 -6.14 -7.98 -16.66
C LYS A 181 -7.39 -8.86 -16.72
N ALA A 182 -7.62 -9.67 -15.69
CA ALA A 182 -8.75 -10.60 -15.60
C ALA A 182 -10.10 -9.89 -15.61
N VAL A 183 -10.21 -8.76 -14.92
CA VAL A 183 -11.42 -7.93 -14.93
C VAL A 183 -11.62 -7.28 -16.28
N ALA A 184 -10.55 -6.74 -16.89
CA ALA A 184 -10.62 -6.10 -18.20
C ALA A 184 -11.09 -7.05 -19.32
N ILE A 185 -10.71 -8.34 -19.27
CA ILE A 185 -11.14 -9.35 -20.24
C ILE A 185 -12.44 -10.08 -19.83
N GLY A 186 -13.01 -9.75 -18.67
CA GLY A 186 -14.25 -10.35 -18.16
C GLY A 186 -14.14 -11.77 -17.60
N SER A 187 -12.93 -12.29 -17.38
CA SER A 187 -12.73 -13.63 -16.78
C SER A 187 -12.90 -13.64 -15.25
N ILE A 188 -12.79 -12.46 -14.63
CA ILE A 188 -13.27 -12.17 -13.28
C ILE A 188 -14.26 -11.01 -13.39
N LYS A 189 -15.49 -11.19 -12.91
CA LYS A 189 -16.51 -10.14 -12.92
C LYS A 189 -16.53 -9.42 -11.58
N SER A 190 -16.61 -8.10 -11.64
CA SER A 190 -16.86 -7.23 -10.50
C SER A 190 -17.37 -5.89 -11.02
N ILE A 191 -18.28 -5.24 -10.30
CA ILE A 191 -18.76 -3.90 -10.67
C ILE A 191 -17.74 -2.85 -10.22
N ASP A 192 -17.19 -2.99 -9.01
CA ASP A 192 -16.33 -1.96 -8.39
C ASP A 192 -14.88 -1.98 -8.91
N LEU A 193 -14.46 -3.05 -9.60
CA LEU A 193 -13.10 -3.19 -10.15
C LEU A 193 -13.01 -2.84 -11.64
N GLN A 194 -14.11 -2.45 -12.30
CA GLN A 194 -14.06 -2.08 -13.70
C GLN A 194 -13.27 -0.78 -13.90
N GLY A 195 -12.27 -0.83 -14.79
CA GLY A 195 -11.46 0.35 -15.13
C GLY A 195 -10.44 0.76 -14.06
N ILE A 196 -10.22 -0.03 -13.02
CA ILE A 196 -9.20 0.28 -12.00
C ILE A 196 -7.79 0.07 -12.58
N GLU A 197 -6.88 0.98 -12.24
CA GLU A 197 -5.47 0.90 -12.62
C GLU A 197 -4.56 0.54 -11.44
N ASN A 198 -5.02 0.82 -10.21
CA ASN A 198 -4.29 0.58 -8.98
C ASN A 198 -5.24 0.21 -7.83
N PHE A 199 -4.78 -0.61 -6.89
CA PHE A 199 -5.53 -0.98 -5.70
C PHE A 199 -5.25 -0.07 -4.51
N GLN A 200 -4.12 0.63 -4.52
CA GLN A 200 -3.80 1.64 -3.53
C GLN A 200 -4.47 2.97 -3.91
N SER A 201 -5.04 3.67 -2.94
CA SER A 201 -5.62 4.99 -3.14
C SER A 201 -4.56 6.00 -3.61
N THR A 202 -4.95 6.86 -4.54
CA THR A 202 -4.08 7.86 -5.17
C THR A 202 -3.38 8.75 -4.14
N TRP A 203 -4.11 9.20 -3.12
CA TRP A 203 -3.56 10.07 -2.08
C TRP A 203 -2.48 9.35 -1.25
N SER A 204 -2.73 8.11 -0.82
CA SER A 204 -1.78 7.35 0.00
C SER A 204 -0.56 6.93 -0.82
N HIS A 205 -0.75 6.66 -2.11
CA HIS A 205 0.34 6.38 -3.04
C HIS A 205 1.29 7.58 -3.16
N TYR A 206 0.77 8.77 -3.47
CA TYR A 206 1.62 9.95 -3.64
C TYR A 206 2.24 10.43 -2.34
N LEU A 207 1.51 10.45 -1.23
CA LEU A 207 2.07 10.81 0.08
C LEU A 207 3.11 9.79 0.54
N GLY A 208 2.87 8.50 0.33
CA GLY A 208 3.83 7.44 0.63
C GLY A 208 5.13 7.61 -0.17
N ASN A 209 5.04 8.04 -1.42
CA ASN A 209 6.20 8.24 -2.29
C ASN A 209 7.12 9.39 -1.84
N LEU A 210 6.66 10.30 -0.98
CA LEU A 210 7.53 11.33 -0.39
C LEU A 210 8.69 10.73 0.40
N MET A 211 8.53 9.50 0.89
CA MET A 211 9.58 8.78 1.61
C MET A 211 10.74 8.33 0.71
N PHE A 212 10.60 8.38 -0.62
CA PHE A 212 11.72 8.20 -1.54
C PHE A 212 12.60 9.45 -1.66
N TRP A 213 12.17 10.58 -1.06
CA TRP A 213 12.88 11.86 -1.09
C TRP A 213 13.27 12.34 0.32
N PRO A 214 13.91 11.51 1.18
CA PRO A 214 14.13 11.84 2.59
C PRO A 214 15.07 13.04 2.78
N VAL A 215 15.87 13.39 1.77
CA VAL A 215 16.90 14.45 1.83
C VAL A 215 16.37 15.82 1.39
N PHE A 216 15.25 15.86 0.64
CA PHE A 216 14.77 17.09 0.00
C PHE A 216 14.52 18.24 0.99
N PRO A 217 13.96 18.00 2.18
CA PRO A 217 13.76 19.10 3.13
C PRO A 217 15.04 19.49 3.86
N VAL A 218 15.99 18.57 4.10
CA VAL A 218 17.28 18.94 4.72
C VAL A 218 18.01 19.96 3.84
N LEU A 219 17.95 19.78 2.51
CA LEU A 219 18.54 20.70 1.53
C LEU A 219 17.79 22.03 1.38
N LEU A 220 16.48 22.08 1.67
CA LEU A 220 15.70 23.32 1.60
C LEU A 220 15.90 24.24 2.81
N PHE A 221 16.46 23.74 3.91
CA PHE A 221 16.57 24.48 5.17
C PHE A 221 17.95 24.43 5.83
N SER A 222 18.93 23.77 5.22
CA SER A 222 20.37 24.00 5.48
C SER A 222 20.83 25.28 4.79
#